data_AF-A0AAV6A6A9-F1
#
_entry.id   AF-A0AAV6A6A9-F1
#
_cell.length_a   1.000
_cell.length_b   1.000
_cell.length_c   1.000
_cell.angle_alpha   90.00
_cell.angle_beta   90.00
_cell.angle_gamma   90.00
#
_symmetry.space_group_name_H-M   'P 1'
#
loop_
_entity.id
_entity.type
_entity.pdbx_description
1 polymer ?
#
loop_
_entity_poly.entity_id
_entity_poly.type
_entity_poly.pdbx_seq_one_letter_code
_entity_poly.pdbx_strand_id
1 'polypeptide(L)' 'MARAVTVQWVKGMRSDMATGPHQIVFDAPAEAGGGDEGPSPAEMLLGAIGA' A
#
# COMPACT_ATOMS: atom_id res chain seq x y z
N MET A 1 -14.19 -15.58 -9.80
CA MET A 1 -14.67 -14.19 -9.71
C MET A 1 -13.53 -13.34 -9.18
N ALA A 2 -13.10 -12.30 -9.88
CA ALA A 2 -12.07 -11.39 -9.37
C ALA A 2 -12.64 -10.55 -8.23
N ARG A 3 -11.90 -10.38 -7.12
CA ARG A 3 -12.27 -9.45 -6.05
C ARG A 3 -12.02 -8.01 -6.53
N ALA A 4 -12.95 -7.10 -6.22
CA ALA A 4 -12.73 -5.68 -6.44
C ALA A 4 -11.59 -5.20 -5.54
N VAL A 5 -10.65 -4.47 -6.13
CA VAL A 5 -9.56 -3.79 -5.43
C VAL A 5 -9.78 -2.30 -5.60
N THR A 6 -9.80 -1.59 -4.48
CA THR A 6 -9.90 -0.12 -4.46
C THR A 6 -8.63 0.42 -3.82
N VAL A 7 -8.08 1.48 -4.41
CA VAL A 7 -6.92 2.19 -3.90
C VAL A 7 -7.26 3.67 -3.86
N GLN A 8 -7.06 4.30 -2.71
CA GLN A 8 -7.31 5.72 -2.51
C GLN A 8 -6.04 6.37 -2.01
N TRP A 9 -5.60 7.42 -2.73
CA TRP A 9 -4.60 8.34 -2.21
C TRP A 9 -5.21 9.15 -1.06
N VAL A 10 -4.49 9.24 0.07
CA VAL A 10 -5.00 9.90 1.29
C VAL A 10 -4.31 11.25 1.53
N LYS A 11 -2.99 11.23 1.69
CA LYS A 11 -2.14 12.41 1.96
C LYS A 11 -0.69 12.08 1.64
N GLY A 12 0.12 13.08 1.28
CA GLY A 12 1.55 12.87 1.02
C GLY A 12 1.78 11.73 0.02
N MET A 13 2.53 10.70 0.43
CA MET A 13 2.72 9.47 -0.34
C MET A 13 1.90 8.26 0.17
N ARG A 14 1.06 8.47 1.19
CA ARG A 14 0.20 7.42 1.75
C ARG A 14 -0.99 7.14 0.85
N SER A 15 -1.24 5.85 0.62
CA SER A 15 -2.47 5.33 0.02
C SER A 15 -3.05 4.19 0.85
N ASP A 16 -4.37 4.12 0.89
CA ASP A 16 -5.13 3.05 1.54
C ASP A 16 -5.77 2.16 0.46
N MET A 17 -5.72 0.85 0.67
CA MET A 17 -6.31 -0.16 -0.22
C MET A 17 -7.28 -1.05 0.53
N ALA A 18 -8.40 -1.36 -0.12
CA ALA A 18 -9.34 -2.38 0.33
C ALA A 18 -9.51 -3.49 -0.71
N THR A 19 -9.48 -4.74 -0.23
CA THR A 19 -9.81 -5.95 -1.02
C THR A 19 -10.55 -6.97 -0.14
N GLY A 20 -11.86 -7.14 -0.40
CA GLY A 20 -12.72 -7.92 0.50
C GLY A 20 -12.68 -7.37 1.94
N PRO A 21 -12.39 -8.19 2.97
CA PRO A 21 -12.28 -7.72 4.35
C PRO A 21 -10.92 -7.12 4.71
N HIS A 22 -9.95 -7.13 3.78
CA HIS A 22 -8.58 -6.70 4.06
C HIS A 22 -8.42 -5.21 3.80
N GLN A 23 -7.72 -4.54 4.71
CA GLN A 23 -7.27 -3.15 4.61
C GLN A 23 -5.74 -3.16 4.61
N ILE A 24 -5.15 -2.43 3.68
CA ILE A 24 -3.70 -2.32 3.56
C ILE A 24 -3.35 -0.84 3.41
N VAL A 25 -2.34 -0.39 4.16
CA VAL A 25 -1.74 0.92 4.00
C VAL A 25 -0.38 0.73 3.33
N PHE A 26 -0.08 1.57 2.35
CA PHE A 26 1.27 1.69 1.81
C PHE A 26 1.65 3.16 1.78
N ASP A 27 2.87 3.45 2.19
CA ASP A 27 3.45 4.77 2.23
C ASP A 27 4.94 4.67 1.89
N ALA A 28 5.49 5.71 1.29
CA ALA A 28 6.92 5.73 1.04
C ALA A 28 7.68 5.98 2.35
N PRO A 29 8.96 5.57 2.44
CA PRO A 29 9.80 5.91 3.57
C PRO A 29 10.05 7.43 3.65
N ALA A 30 10.43 7.91 4.84
CA ALA A 30 10.60 9.33 5.12
C ALA A 30 11.65 10.01 4.21
N GLU A 31 12.76 9.32 3.91
CA GLU A 31 13.82 9.78 3.02
C GLU A 31 13.38 9.98 1.56
N ALA A 32 12.28 9.32 1.15
CA ALA A 32 11.66 9.51 -0.15
C ALA A 32 10.52 10.56 -0.14
N GLY A 33 10.25 11.18 1.01
CA GLY A 33 9.20 12.17 1.20
C GLY A 33 7.83 11.59 1.60
N GLY A 34 7.78 10.32 2.02
CA GLY A 34 6.58 9.71 2.58
C GLY A 34 6.50 9.82 4.11
N GLY A 35 5.44 9.25 4.67
CA GLY A 35 5.20 9.25 6.11
C GLY A 35 5.71 8.02 6.85
N ASP A 36 6.25 7.02 6.14
CA ASP A 36 6.68 5.73 6.70
C ASP A 36 5.55 5.04 7.52
N GLU A 37 4.30 5.26 7.12
CA GLU A 37 3.11 4.74 7.82
C GLU A 37 2.75 3.28 7.42
N GLY A 38 3.52 2.68 6.51
CA GLY A 38 3.38 1.31 6.02
C GLY A 38 4.47 0.97 5.00
N PRO A 39 4.55 -0.28 4.52
CA PRO A 39 5.54 -0.65 3.52
C PRO A 39 5.32 0.13 2.22
N SER A 40 6.39 0.44 1.50
CA SER A 40 6.28 1.06 0.19
C SER A 40 5.62 0.10 -0.81
N PRO A 41 5.00 0.62 -1.88
CA PRO A 41 4.44 -0.23 -2.93
C PRO A 41 5.44 -1.25 -3.53
N ALA A 42 6.73 -0.88 -3.60
CA ALA A 42 7.78 -1.77 -4.08
C ALA A 42 8.04 -2.92 -3.11
N GLU A 43 8.10 -2.66 -1.81
CA GLU A 43 8.26 -3.69 -0.78
C GLU A 43 7.05 -4.62 -0.72
N MET A 44 5.83 -4.06 -0.86
CA MET A 44 4.60 -4.85 -0.96
C MET A 44 4.62 -5.80 -2.17
N LEU A 45 5.07 -5.32 -3.33
CA LEU A 45 5.20 -6.17 -4.52
C LEU A 45 6.23 -7.28 -4.32
N LEU A 46 7.39 -6.97 -3.77
CA LEU A 46 8.44 -7.96 -3.48
C LEU A 46 7.95 -9.02 -2.48
N GLY A 47 7.25 -8.59 -1.43
CA GLY A 47 6.62 -9.50 -0.46
C GLY A 47 5.57 -10.40 -1.12
N ALA A 48 4.76 -9.86 -2.03
CA ALA A 48 3.77 -10.65 -2.77
C ALA A 48 4.40 -11.67 -3.74
N ILE A 49 5.56 -11.37 -4.32
CA ILE A 49 6.30 -12.30 -5.19
C ILE A 49 6.97 -13.42 -4.36
N GLY A 50 7.42 -13.12 -3.15
CA GLY A 50 8.14 -14.05 -2.29
C GLY A 50 7.28 -14.98 -1.44
N ALA A 51 5.96 -14.78 -1.38
CA ALA A 51 5.01 -15.59 -0.62
C ALA A 51 4.59 -16.87 -1.37
#